data_AF-X1MP39-F1
#
_entry.id   AF-X1MP39-F1
#
_cell.length_a   1.000
_cell.length_b   1.000
_cell.length_c   1.000
_cell.angle_alpha   90.00
_cell.angle_beta   90.00
_cell.angle_gamma   90.00
#
_symmetry.space_group_name_H-M   'P 1'
#
loop_
_entity.id
_entity.type
_entity.pdbx_description
1 polymer ?
#
loop_
_entity_poly.entity_id
_entity_poly.type
_entity_poly.pdbx_seq_one_letter_code
_entity_poly.pdbx_strand_id
1 'polypeptide(L)'
;MSGIGQLKQFQLGYFKQKGNYVPQDFARPHELLSLSGNISNQGGEYELHLHVVLGDEDKSVIGGHLIKGEVEVTNEIVLLKTDLKITRKLEESTGLEEMFLD
;
A
#
# COMPACT_ATOMS: atom_id res chain seq x y z
N MET A 1 6.86 2.80 -7.18
CA MET A 1 5.86 3.85 -7.47
C MET A 1 5.83 4.85 -6.33
N SER A 2 5.43 6.08 -6.62
CA SER A 2 5.20 7.11 -5.61
C SER A 2 3.95 7.92 -5.97
N GLY A 3 3.27 8.51 -4.99
CA GLY A 3 2.16 9.41 -5.27
C GLY A 3 1.75 10.27 -4.09
N ILE A 4 0.90 11.25 -4.37
CA ILE A 4 0.28 12.20 -3.42
C ILE A 4 -1.17 12.46 -3.83
N GLY A 5 -2.02 12.94 -2.91
CA GLY A 5 -3.42 13.22 -3.24
C GLY A 5 -4.32 13.28 -2.01
N GLN A 6 -5.57 12.82 -2.13
CA GLN A 6 -6.49 12.70 -1.00
C GLN A 6 -7.33 11.43 -1.09
N LEU A 7 -7.44 10.68 0.01
CA LEU A 7 -8.23 9.45 0.11
C LEU A 7 -9.36 9.58 1.15
N LYS A 8 -10.52 8.99 0.88
CA LYS A 8 -11.58 8.71 1.85
C LYS A 8 -11.87 7.21 1.90
N GLN A 9 -12.65 6.78 2.90
CA GLN A 9 -13.11 5.38 3.03
C GLN A 9 -11.97 4.36 2.85
N PHE A 10 -10.82 4.65 3.46
CA PHE A 10 -9.62 3.84 3.29
C PHE A 10 -9.44 2.88 4.46
N GLN A 11 -8.70 1.81 4.20
CA GLN A 11 -8.40 0.77 5.17
C GLN A 11 -6.89 0.55 5.22
N LEU A 12 -6.32 0.64 6.42
CA LEU A 12 -4.91 0.38 6.67
C LEU A 12 -4.74 -0.93 7.44
N GLY A 13 -3.73 -1.71 7.07
CA GLY A 13 -3.33 -2.93 7.76
C GLY A 13 -2.10 -2.71 8.64
N TYR A 14 -2.10 -3.32 9.82
CA TYR A 14 -0.90 -3.50 10.65
C TYR A 14 -0.60 -5.00 10.81
N PHE A 15 0.60 -5.43 10.45
CA PHE A 15 1.04 -6.80 10.62
C PHE A 15 1.36 -7.07 12.10
N LYS A 16 0.53 -7.87 12.78
CA LYS A 16 0.67 -8.11 14.22
C LYS A 16 1.49 -9.36 14.54
N GLN A 17 1.27 -10.43 13.78
CA GLN A 17 1.97 -11.72 13.91
C GLN A 17 1.71 -12.55 12.63
N LYS A 18 2.46 -13.63 12.43
CA LYS A 18 2.43 -14.54 11.27
C LYS A 18 1.10 -14.55 10.48
N GLY A 19 1.11 -13.97 9.28
CA GLY A 19 -0.04 -13.89 8.36
C GLY A 19 -1.27 -13.08 8.84
N ASN A 20 -1.18 -12.38 9.98
CA ASN A 20 -2.31 -11.66 10.59
C ASN A 20 -2.13 -10.15 10.47
N TYR A 21 -2.83 -9.57 9.50
CA TYR A 21 -3.03 -8.13 9.40
C TYR A 21 -4.27 -7.73 10.19
N VAL A 22 -4.13 -6.70 11.02
CA VAL A 22 -5.26 -6.06 11.69
C VAL A 22 -5.69 -4.89 10.81
N PRO A 23 -6.80 -5.01 10.06
CA PRO A 23 -7.33 -3.89 9.30
C PRO A 23 -7.97 -2.87 10.24
N GLN A 24 -7.84 -1.60 9.87
CA GLN A 24 -8.55 -0.49 10.49
C GLN A 24 -9.15 0.40 9.40
N ASP A 25 -10.45 0.63 9.47
CA ASP A 25 -11.20 1.46 8.53
C ASP A 25 -11.25 2.93 8.98
N PHE A 26 -11.17 3.84 8.00
CA PHE A 26 -11.22 5.28 8.19
C PHE A 26 -12.20 5.88 7.19
N ALA A 27 -13.29 6.48 7.70
CA ALA A 27 -14.36 7.01 6.85
C ALA A 27 -14.06 8.40 6.30
N ARG A 28 -13.35 9.24 7.06
CA ARG A 28 -13.13 10.66 6.73
C ARG A 28 -12.02 10.84 5.68
N PRO A 29 -12.13 11.85 4.80
CA PRO A 29 -11.04 12.21 3.89
C PRO A 29 -9.75 12.56 4.64
N HIS A 30 -8.60 12.11 4.13
CA HIS A 30 -7.26 12.46 4.60
C HIS A 30 -6.38 12.77 3.38
N GLU A 31 -5.50 13.77 3.53
CA GLU A 31 -4.45 14.06 2.55
C GLU A 31 -3.48 12.87 2.49
N LEU A 32 -3.30 12.29 1.31
CA LEU A 32 -2.28 11.31 1.00
C LEU A 32 -0.94 12.03 0.86
N LEU A 33 -0.26 12.20 1.99
CA LEU A 33 1.03 12.88 2.10
C LEU A 33 2.16 12.10 1.42
N SER A 34 2.03 10.78 1.40
CA SER A 34 2.96 9.89 0.68
C SER A 34 2.28 8.57 0.38
N LEU A 35 2.38 8.12 -0.86
CA LEU A 35 2.21 6.74 -1.28
C LEU A 35 3.57 6.23 -1.76
N SER A 36 3.98 5.06 -1.29
CA SER A 36 5.19 4.39 -1.74
C SER A 36 4.94 2.89 -1.85
N GLY A 37 5.48 2.27 -2.90
CA GLY A 37 5.27 0.86 -3.11
C GLY A 37 5.88 0.32 -4.39
N ASN A 38 5.55 -0.94 -4.69
CA ASN A 38 5.94 -1.63 -5.91
C ASN A 38 4.75 -2.39 -6.49
N ILE A 39 4.93 -2.77 -7.76
CA ILE A 39 3.98 -3.60 -8.51
C ILE A 39 4.79 -4.78 -9.05
N SER A 40 4.37 -6.00 -8.76
CA SER A 40 4.93 -7.24 -9.30
C SER A 40 3.92 -7.92 -10.23
N ASN A 41 4.40 -8.65 -11.24
CA ASN A 41 3.57 -9.41 -12.16
C ASN A 41 3.81 -10.91 -11.94
N GLN A 42 2.82 -11.62 -11.40
CA GLN A 42 2.86 -13.07 -11.17
C GLN A 42 2.14 -13.80 -12.31
N GLY A 43 2.78 -13.88 -13.49
CA GLY A 43 2.22 -14.66 -14.60
C GLY A 43 0.92 -14.09 -15.20
N GLY A 44 0.77 -12.76 -15.21
CA GLY A 44 -0.38 -12.04 -15.76
C GLY A 44 -1.23 -11.32 -14.72
N GLU A 45 -1.09 -11.71 -13.44
CA GLU A 45 -1.75 -11.03 -12.32
C GLU A 45 -0.81 -9.98 -11.71
N TYR A 46 -1.31 -8.76 -11.55
CA TYR A 46 -0.55 -7.68 -10.92
C TYR A 46 -0.85 -7.61 -9.43
N GLU A 47 0.20 -7.74 -8.63
CA GLU A 47 0.13 -7.52 -7.19
C GLU A 47 0.75 -6.19 -6.83
N LEU A 48 0.06 -5.44 -5.97
CA LEU A 48 0.52 -4.16 -5.46
C LEU A 48 0.90 -4.31 -3.99
N HIS A 49 2.01 -3.69 -3.61
CA HIS A 49 2.36 -3.53 -2.21
C HIS A 49 2.63 -2.08 -1.91
N LEU A 50 1.63 -1.47 -1.27
CA LEU A 50 1.54 -0.04 -1.06
C LEU A 50 1.54 0.27 0.42
N HIS A 51 2.36 1.24 0.79
CA HIS A 51 2.33 1.87 2.10
C HIS A 51 1.99 3.34 1.90
N VAL A 52 1.29 3.91 2.88
CA VAL A 52 0.83 5.29 2.83
C VAL A 52 1.08 6.03 4.14
N VAL A 53 1.19 7.35 4.02
CA VAL A 53 1.13 8.33 5.09
C VAL A 53 -0.03 9.26 4.78
N LEU A 54 -0.97 9.40 5.71
CA LEU A 54 -2.22 10.11 5.56
C LEU A 54 -2.38 11.13 6.68
N GLY A 55 -2.68 12.38 6.33
CA GLY A 55 -2.88 13.49 7.26
C GLY A 55 -4.34 13.93 7.33
N ASP A 56 -4.87 14.09 8.54
CA ASP A 56 -6.23 14.60 8.74
C ASP A 56 -6.32 16.15 8.72
N GLU A 57 -7.51 16.69 8.97
CA GLU A 57 -7.76 18.14 9.00
C GLU A 57 -6.91 18.87 10.06
N ASP A 58 -6.67 18.22 11.20
CA ASP A 58 -5.85 18.71 12.32
C ASP A 58 -4.34 18.51 12.10
N LYS A 59 -3.94 17.96 10.95
CA LYS A 59 -2.56 17.59 10.60
C LYS A 59 -1.99 16.46 11.46
N SER A 60 -2.86 15.70 12.14
CA SER A 60 -2.46 14.42 12.73
C SER A 60 -2.21 13.42 11.62
N VAL A 61 -1.20 12.58 11.81
CA VAL A 61 -0.72 11.66 10.77
C VAL A 61 -0.91 10.23 11.22
N ILE A 62 -1.46 9.44 10.30
CA ILE A 62 -1.54 7.99 10.39
C ILE A 62 -0.83 7.37 9.17
N GLY A 63 -0.40 6.13 9.30
CA GLY A 63 0.25 5.44 8.19
C GLY A 63 0.22 3.93 8.37
N GLY A 64 0.46 3.21 7.28
CA GLY A 64 0.43 1.76 7.29
C GLY A 64 0.39 1.13 5.91
N HIS A 65 0.14 -0.17 5.89
CA HIS A 65 -0.09 -0.93 4.66
C HIS A 65 -1.46 -0.57 4.10
N LEU A 66 -1.52 -0.04 2.87
CA LEU A 66 -2.79 0.34 2.24
C LEU A 66 -3.49 -0.92 1.70
N ILE A 67 -4.65 -1.25 2.25
CA ILE A 67 -5.49 -2.37 1.78
C ILE A 67 -6.42 -1.88 0.67
N LYS A 68 -7.09 -0.75 0.91
CA LYS A 68 -8.01 -0.10 -0.04
C LYS A 68 -8.21 1.37 0.32
N GLY A 69 -8.71 2.16 -0.61
CA GLY A 69 -9.17 3.53 -0.38
C GLY A 69 -9.79 4.13 -1.64
N GLU A 70 -10.68 5.10 -1.46
CA GLU A 70 -11.32 5.83 -2.55
C GLU A 70 -10.66 7.19 -2.69
N VAL A 71 -10.36 7.60 -3.93
CA VAL A 71 -9.87 8.95 -4.21
C VAL A 71 -11.00 9.94 -3.97
N GLU A 72 -10.76 10.95 -3.14
CA GLU A 72 -11.77 12.00 -2.87
C GLU A 72 -11.68 13.16 -3.87
N VAL A 73 -10.47 13.67 -4.10
CA VAL A 73 -10.23 14.80 -5.03
C VAL A 73 -9.34 14.36 -6.19
N THR A 74 -8.06 14.11 -5.92
CA THR A 74 -7.08 13.63 -6.89
C THR A 74 -6.12 12.62 -6.24
N ASN A 75 -5.47 11.83 -7.08
CA ASN A 75 -4.33 11.02 -6.70
C ASN A 75 -3.33 11.04 -7.86
N GLU A 76 -2.21 11.72 -7.65
CA GLU A 76 -1.15 11.91 -8.63
C GLU A 76 -0.09 10.83 -8.41
N ILE A 77 -0.04 9.86 -9.32
CA ILE A 77 0.80 8.66 -9.19
C ILE A 77 1.89 8.67 -10.26
N VAL A 78 3.13 8.51 -9.83
CA VAL A 78 4.31 8.32 -10.67
C VAL A 78 4.71 6.84 -10.66
N LEU A 79 4.76 6.25 -11.85
CA LEU A 79 5.24 4.89 -12.08
C LEU A 79 6.61 4.94 -12.76
N LEU A 80 7.61 4.34 -12.13
CA LEU A 80 8.89 4.05 -12.76
C LEU A 80 8.93 2.57 -13.12
N LYS A 81 9.14 2.28 -14.40
CA LYS A 81 9.26 0.91 -14.91
C LYS A 81 10.68 0.39 -14.72
N THR A 82 10.81 -0.89 -14.45
CA THR A 82 12.07 -1.63 -14.42
C THR A 82 11.95 -2.91 -15.24
N ASP A 83 13.08 -3.40 -15.76
CA ASP A 83 13.17 -4.70 -16.44
C ASP A 83 13.53 -5.85 -15.48
N LEU A 84 13.71 -5.55 -14.18
CA LEU A 84 13.89 -6.56 -13.15
C LEU A 84 12.67 -7.47 -13.07
N LYS A 85 12.92 -8.77 -13.01
CA LYS A 85 11.87 -9.76 -12.74
C LYS A 85 11.67 -9.85 -11.25
N ILE A 86 10.45 -9.52 -10.82
CA ILE A 86 10.04 -9.56 -9.42
C ILE A 86 9.04 -10.68 -9.27
N THR A 87 9.36 -11.67 -8.44
CA THR A 87 8.44 -12.73 -8.05
C THR A 87 8.11 -12.63 -6.57
N ARG A 88 6.97 -13.21 -6.17
CA ARG A 88 6.57 -13.30 -4.78
C ARG A 88 6.30 -14.75 -4.42
N LYS A 89 6.73 -15.12 -3.22
CA LYS A 89 6.58 -16.48 -2.70
C LYS A 89 6.23 -16.37 -1.22
N LEU A 90 5.30 -17.21 -0.80
CA LEU A 90 5.00 -17.40 0.62
C LEU A 90 6.24 -17.90 1.36
N GLU A 91 6.74 -17.10 2.30
CA GLU A 91 7.78 -17.50 3.24
C GLU A 91 7.13 -18.12 4.47
N GLU A 92 7.43 -19.39 4.75
CA GLU A 92 6.76 -20.15 5.81
C GLU A 92 7.04 -19.60 7.21
N SER A 93 8.21 -19.01 7.44
CA SER A 93 8.57 -18.46 8.74
C SER A 93 7.78 -17.20 9.09
N THR A 94 7.54 -16.32 8.10
CA THR A 94 6.83 -15.04 8.28
C THR A 94 5.34 -15.15 7.97
N GLY A 95 4.95 -16.12 7.12
CA GLY A 95 3.60 -16.25 6.58
C GLY A 95 3.23 -15.12 5.62
N LEU A 96 4.22 -14.50 4.98
CA LEU A 96 4.05 -13.37 4.06
C LEU A 96 4.49 -13.74 2.64
N GLU A 97 3.88 -13.08 1.66
CA GLU A 97 4.36 -13.07 0.28
C GLU A 97 5.57 -12.14 0.16
N GLU A 98 6.76 -12.71 0.24
CA GLU A 98 8.02 -11.96 0.20
C GLU A 98 8.49 -11.72 -1.23
N MET A 99 9.21 -10.62 -1.44
CA MET A 99 9.67 -10.20 -2.76
C MET A 99 11.05 -10.79 -3.08
N PHE A 100 11.15 -11.47 -4.22
CA PHE A 100 12.40 -12.02 -4.76
C PHE A 100 12.73 -11.35 -6.10
N LEU A 101 14.03 -11.12 -6.33
CA LEU A 101 14.56 -10.62 -7.59
C LEU A 101 15.28 -11.77 -8.29
N ASP A 102 14.94 -12.01 -9.56
CA ASP A 102 15.66 -12.97 -10.42
C ASP A 102 16.79 -12.30 -11.21
#